data_AF-A0A946HKN2-F1
#
_entry.id   AF-A0A946HKN2-F1
#
_cell.length_a   1.000
_cell.length_b   1.000
_cell.length_c   1.000
_cell.angle_alpha   90.00
_cell.angle_beta   90.00
_cell.angle_gamma   90.00
#
_symmetry.space_group_name_H-M   'P 1'
#
loop_
_entity.id
_entity.type
_entity.pdbx_description
1 polymer ?
#
loop_
_entity_poly.entity_id
_entity_poly.type
_entity_poly.pdbx_seq_one_letter_code
_entity_poly.pdbx_strand_id
1 'polypeptide(L)' 'GMVKIGEISNAVPADVKADALALRDSIASGTYSPFTGPLNKQDGSAWLAAGETADDGTLAGMSFYVEGLTGDIPN' A
#
# COMPACT_ATOMS: atom_id res chain seq x y z
N GLY A 1 13.62 11.86 -1.02
CA GLY A 1 13.23 10.82 -0.06
C GLY A 1 13.99 9.53 -0.32
N MET A 2 13.94 8.58 0.61
CA MET A 2 14.59 7.27 0.51
C MET A 2 13.95 6.35 -0.56
N VAL A 3 12.72 6.63 -0.98
CA VAL A 3 11.98 5.91 -2.03
C VAL A 3 11.60 6.88 -3.15
N LYS A 4 11.69 6.42 -4.41
CA LYS A 4 11.31 7.18 -5.60
C LYS A 4 10.50 6.28 -6.53
N ILE A 5 9.44 6.83 -7.13
CA ILE A 5 8.74 6.18 -8.24
C ILE A 5 9.51 6.48 -9.53
N GLY A 6 9.77 5.46 -10.34
CA GLY A 6 10.42 5.58 -11.64
C GLY A 6 9.57 6.36 -12.66
N GLU A 7 10.10 6.54 -13.87
CA GLU A 7 9.38 7.27 -14.91
C GLU A 7 8.10 6.53 -15.32
N ILE A 8 6.97 7.23 -15.26
CA ILE A 8 5.71 6.73 -15.81
C ILE A 8 5.74 6.92 -17.33
N SER A 9 5.92 5.80 -18.03
CA SER A 9 5.92 5.65 -19.49
C SER A 9 4.73 6.33 -20.15
N ASN A 10 4.91 6.81 -21.38
CA ASN A 10 3.86 7.40 -22.22
C ASN A 10 2.77 6.39 -22.64
N ALA A 11 2.96 5.09 -22.37
CA ALA A 11 1.93 4.08 -22.55
C ALA A 11 0.81 4.19 -21.50
N VAL A 12 1.05 4.91 -20.40
CA VAL A 12 0.05 5.15 -19.36
C VAL A 12 -0.81 6.36 -19.77
N PRO A 13 -2.14 6.21 -19.81
CA PRO A 13 -3.07 7.31 -20.04
C PRO A 13 -2.80 8.52 -19.12
N ALA A 14 -3.00 9.73 -19.62
CA ALA A 14 -2.61 10.96 -18.92
C ALA A 14 -3.36 11.17 -17.59
N ASP A 15 -4.61 10.74 -17.54
CA ASP A 15 -5.45 10.65 -16.34
C ASP A 15 -4.84 9.69 -15.30
N VAL A 16 -4.51 8.47 -15.70
CA VAL A 16 -3.88 7.47 -14.81
C VAL A 16 -2.51 7.94 -14.31
N LYS A 17 -1.75 8.64 -15.17
CA LYS A 17 -0.47 9.25 -14.79
C LYS A 17 -0.66 10.36 -13.76
N ALA A 18 -1.67 11.21 -13.92
CA ALA A 18 -2.00 12.26 -12.96
C ALA A 18 -2.40 11.67 -11.61
N ASP A 19 -3.25 10.64 -11.61
CA ASP A 19 -3.67 9.95 -10.39
C ASP A 19 -2.49 9.29 -9.66
N ALA A 20 -1.58 8.63 -10.39
CA ALA A 20 -0.39 8.03 -9.82
C ALA A 20 0.56 9.07 -9.19
N LEU A 21 0.71 10.24 -9.83
CA LEU A 21 1.52 11.34 -9.29
C LEU A 21 0.85 11.97 -8.05
N ALA A 22 -0.46 12.18 -8.07
CA ALA A 22 -1.21 12.69 -6.93
C ALA A 22 -1.14 11.72 -5.73
N LEU A 23 -1.30 10.42 -5.99
CA LEU A 23 -1.18 9.40 -4.97
C LEU A 23 0.24 9.36 -4.39
N ARG A 24 1.28 9.41 -5.23
CA ARG A 24 2.68 9.51 -4.78
C ARG A 24 2.88 10.70 -3.86
N ASP A 25 2.34 11.86 -4.21
CA ASP A 25 2.52 13.08 -3.44
C ASP A 25 1.74 13.03 -2.12
N SER A 26 0.57 12.36 -2.10
CA SER A 26 -0.16 12.08 -0.86
C SER A 26 0.58 11.12 0.08
N ILE A 27 1.25 10.10 -0.47
CA ILE A 27 2.11 9.18 0.30
C ILE A 27 3.34 9.93 0.82
N ALA A 28 3.97 10.75 -0.01
CA ALA A 28 5.16 11.52 0.36
C ALA A 28 4.87 12.58 1.44
N SER A 29 3.66 13.16 1.44
CA SER A 29 3.21 14.09 2.46
C SER A 29 2.68 13.41 3.73
N GLY A 30 2.51 12.09 3.71
CA GLY A 30 1.91 11.32 4.81
C GLY A 30 0.41 11.54 4.97
N THR A 31 -0.25 12.19 4.00
CA THR A 31 -1.72 12.36 3.99
C THR A 31 -2.44 11.10 3.54
N TYR A 32 -1.74 10.20 2.85
CA TYR A 32 -2.22 8.88 2.48
C TYR A 32 -1.23 7.81 2.95
N SER A 33 -1.70 6.91 3.80
CA SER A 33 -0.94 5.76 4.26
C SER A 33 -1.47 4.50 3.54
N PRO A 34 -0.62 3.77 2.78
CA PRO A 34 -1.06 2.59 2.04
C PRO A 34 -1.66 1.49 2.92
N PHE A 35 -1.23 1.42 4.18
CA PHE A 35 -1.67 0.43 5.16
C PHE A 35 -2.62 1.06 6.19
N THR A 36 -3.69 1.70 5.72
CA THR A 36 -4.80 2.18 6.55
C THR A 36 -6.01 1.29 6.36
N GLY A 37 -6.60 0.82 7.46
CA GLY A 37 -7.77 -0.05 7.43
C GLY A 37 -9.06 0.65 6.97
N PRO A 38 -10.11 -0.12 6.67
CA PRO A 38 -10.28 -1.52 7.05
C PRO A 38 -9.51 -2.48 6.11
N LEU A 39 -8.57 -3.24 6.67
CA LEU A 39 -7.78 -4.23 5.94
C LEU A 39 -7.90 -5.59 6.62
N ASN A 40 -8.15 -6.61 5.82
CA ASN A 40 -8.19 -8.01 6.26
C ASN A 40 -6.96 -8.74 5.76
N LYS A 41 -6.59 -9.81 6.45
CA LYS A 41 -5.56 -10.75 6.01
C LYS A 41 -6.14 -11.70 4.95
N GLN A 42 -5.26 -12.42 4.26
CA GLN A 42 -5.60 -13.43 3.26
C GLN A 42 -6.52 -14.53 3.83
N ASP A 43 -6.44 -14.82 5.13
CA ASP A 43 -7.29 -15.79 5.83
C ASP A 43 -8.70 -15.24 6.16
N GLY A 44 -9.01 -13.99 5.80
CA GLY A 44 -10.27 -13.32 6.07
C GLY A 44 -10.40 -12.73 7.49
N SER A 45 -9.37 -12.87 8.34
CA SER A 45 -9.33 -12.21 9.64
C SER A 45 -9.04 -10.71 9.50
N ALA A 46 -9.67 -9.89 10.34
CA ALA A 46 -9.41 -8.45 10.37
C ALA A 46 -7.96 -8.17 10.83
N TRP A 47 -7.26 -7.33 10.09
CA TRP A 47 -5.91 -6.87 10.46
C TRP A 47 -5.92 -5.45 11.01
N LEU A 48 -6.48 -4.49 10.26
CA LEU A 48 -6.56 -3.09 10.65
C LEU A 48 -8.02 -2.66 10.64
N ALA A 49 -8.47 -2.01 11.71
CA ALA A 49 -9.79 -1.41 11.77
C ALA A 49 -9.90 -0.18 10.85
N ALA A 50 -11.12 0.28 10.57
CA ALA A 50 -11.34 1.46 9.75
C ALA A 50 -10.64 2.70 10.34
N GLY A 51 -9.74 3.32 9.56
CA GLY A 51 -8.93 4.47 10.00
C GLY A 51 -7.71 4.13 10.86
N GLU A 52 -7.45 2.85 11.11
CA GLU A 52 -6.22 2.41 11.79
C GLU A 52 -5.10 2.28 10.77
N THR A 53 -3.97 2.95 11.02
CA THR A 53 -2.77 2.88 10.18
C THR A 53 -1.72 2.03 10.86
N ALA A 54 -1.19 1.02 10.16
CA ALA A 54 -0.08 0.21 10.68
C ALA A 54 1.17 1.07 10.92
N ASP A 55 1.87 0.81 12.02
CA ASP A 55 3.17 1.41 12.29
C ASP A 55 4.30 0.72 11.50
N ASP A 56 5.42 1.42 11.33
CA ASP A 56 6.57 0.91 10.58
C ASP A 56 7.17 -0.38 11.16
N GLY A 57 7.01 -0.63 12.47
CA GLY A 57 7.49 -1.85 13.12
C GLY A 57 6.67 -3.08 12.75
N THR A 58 5.35 -2.91 12.71
CA THR A 58 4.38 -3.91 12.26
C THR A 58 4.56 -4.18 10.77
N LEU A 59 4.82 -3.15 9.96
CA LEU A 59 5.12 -3.29 8.54
C LEU A 59 6.45 -4.01 8.29
N ALA A 60 7.49 -3.71 9.06
CA ALA A 60 8.77 -4.40 8.97
C ALA A 60 8.68 -5.89 9.35
N GLY A 61 7.74 -6.24 10.24
CA GLY A 61 7.46 -7.61 10.66
C GLY A 61 6.35 -8.31 9.87
N MET A 62 5.84 -7.74 8.78
CA MET A 62 4.73 -8.34 8.03
C MET A 62 5.12 -9.70 7.44
N SER A 63 4.49 -10.74 7.98
CA SER A 63 4.63 -12.14 7.59
C SER A 63 3.29 -12.76 7.19
N PHE A 64 2.37 -11.95 6.66
CA PHE A 64 1.10 -12.40 6.09
C PHE A 64 0.73 -11.53 4.89
N TYR A 65 -0.12 -12.07 4.01
CA TYR A 65 -0.71 -11.33 2.90
C TYR A 65 -2.07 -10.74 3.28
N VAL A 66 -2.47 -9.68 2.59
CA VAL A 66 -3.82 -9.09 2.70
C VAL A 66 -4.84 -9.88 1.86
N GLU A 67 -6.12 -9.69 2.17
CA GLU A 67 -7.23 -10.28 1.43
C GLU A 67 -7.10 -10.04 -0.09
N GLY A 68 -7.37 -11.09 -0.89
CA GLY A 68 -7.29 -11.04 -2.36
C GLY A 68 -5.94 -11.45 -2.95
N LEU A 69 -4.89 -11.58 -2.15
CA LEU A 69 -3.62 -12.17 -2.59
C LEU A 69 -3.69 -13.69 -2.49
N THR A 70 -3.20 -14.37 -3.53
CA THR A 70 -3.03 -15.83 -3.53
C THR A 70 -1.54 -16.11 -3.60
N GLY A 71 -0.93 -16.33 -2.45
CA GLY A 71 0.50 -16.63 -2.34
C GLY A 71 0.81 -17.31 -1.01
N ASP A 72 1.83 -18.16 -1.02
CA ASP A 72 2.37 -18.79 0.19
C ASP A 72 3.67 -18.06 0.55
N ILE A 73 3.82 -17.68 1.82
CA ILE A 73 5.06 -17.10 2.31
C ILE A 73 6.05 -18.26 2.51
N PRO A 74 7.20 -18.26 1.82
CA PRO A 74 8.21 -19.31 2.00
C PRO A 74 8.76 -19.28 3.43
N ASN A 75 8.87 -20.45 4.07
CA ASN A 75 9.53 -20.62 5.38
C ASN A 75 11.05 -20.58 5.26
#